data_AF-A0A973TBW4-F1
#
_entry.id   AF-A0A973TBW4-F1
#
_cell.length_a   1.000
_cell.length_b   1.000
_cell.length_c   1.000
_cell.angle_alpha   90.00
_cell.angle_beta   90.00
_cell.angle_gamma   90.00
#
_symmetry.space_group_name_H-M   'P 1'
#
loop_
_entity.id
_entity.type
_entity.pdbx_description
1 polymer ?
#
loop_
_entity_poly.entity_id
_entity_poly.type
_entity_poly.pdbx_seq_one_letter_code
_entity_poly.pdbx_strand_id
1 'polypeptide(L)'
;ALMEEMLNKAAAAGQLNVQPREAARSILAANVGVTLMLIAEPASERNLELSTMTRDAMIFAVSAEPASGPAPGANGKSSVVVAAIALNAALQASHSDQLSSSELKLFLEWLHRISTSPAG
;
A
#
# COMPACT_ATOMS: atom_id res chain seq x y z
N ALA A 1 0.00 -1.20 -13.94
CA ALA A 1 -1.45 -1.21 -14.19
C ALA A 1 -2.15 -2.25 -13.32
N LEU A 2 -2.04 -3.56 -13.60
CA LEU A 2 -2.78 -4.60 -12.85
C LEU A 2 -2.49 -4.61 -11.32
N MET A 3 -1.22 -4.57 -10.92
CA MET A 3 -0.85 -4.57 -9.49
C MET A 3 -1.42 -3.36 -8.74
N GLU A 4 -1.34 -2.16 -9.34
CA GLU A 4 -1.90 -0.93 -8.77
C GLU A 4 -3.43 -1.03 -8.64
N GLU A 5 -4.11 -1.65 -9.61
CA GLU A 5 -5.56 -1.89 -9.54
C GLU A 5 -5.93 -2.85 -8.40
N MET A 6 -5.19 -3.95 -8.22
CA MET A 6 -5.42 -4.87 -7.10
C MET A 6 -5.16 -4.19 -5.76
N LEU A 7 -4.12 -3.36 -5.67
CA LEU A 7 -3.81 -2.60 -4.47
C LEU A 7 -4.83 -1.49 -4.20
N ASN A 8 -5.45 -0.90 -5.24
CA ASN A 8 -6.57 0.02 -5.07
C ASN A 8 -7.78 -0.69 -4.43
N LYS A 9 -8.08 -1.93 -4.83
CA LYS A 9 -9.14 -2.75 -4.21
C LYS A 9 -8.82 -3.06 -2.75
N ALA A 10 -7.57 -3.42 -2.45
CA ALA A 10 -7.12 -3.67 -1.08
C ALA A 10 -7.16 -2.38 -0.21
N ALA A 11 -6.74 -1.23 -0.76
CA ALA A 11 -6.86 0.05 -0.08
C ALA A 11 -8.31 0.40 0.22
N ALA A 12 -9.23 0.25 -0.75
CA ALA A 12 -10.65 0.51 -0.53
C ALA A 12 -11.24 -0.38 0.59
N ALA A 13 -10.71 -1.59 0.78
CA ALA A 13 -11.04 -2.48 1.88
C ALA A 13 -10.33 -2.16 3.21
N GLY A 14 -9.56 -1.07 3.29
CA GLY A 14 -8.80 -0.68 4.48
C GLY A 14 -7.58 -1.55 4.78
N GLN A 15 -7.10 -2.34 3.82
CA GLN A 15 -6.04 -3.33 4.03
C GLN A 15 -4.63 -2.79 3.79
N LEU A 16 -4.48 -1.53 3.36
CA LEU A 16 -3.17 -0.92 3.08
C LEU A 16 -2.86 0.24 4.01
N ASN A 17 -1.59 0.32 4.43
CA ASN A 17 -1.06 1.42 5.24
C ASN A 17 -0.29 2.46 4.39
N VAL A 18 -0.01 2.14 3.13
CA VAL A 18 0.68 2.96 2.12
C VAL A 18 -0.25 3.19 0.94
N GLN A 19 0.01 4.22 0.13
CA GLN A 19 -0.80 4.43 -1.06
C GLN A 19 -0.58 3.30 -2.09
N PRO A 20 -1.63 2.87 -2.81
CA PRO A 20 -1.56 1.77 -3.79
C PRO A 20 -0.43 1.91 -4.81
N ARG A 21 -0.19 3.12 -5.31
CA ARG A 21 0.89 3.42 -6.26
C ARG A 21 2.28 3.23 -5.65
N GLU A 22 2.47 3.68 -4.41
CA GLU A 22 3.73 3.55 -3.69
C GLU A 22 4.00 2.09 -3.33
N ALA A 23 2.97 1.38 -2.85
CA ALA A 23 3.02 -0.06 -2.61
C ALA A 23 3.42 -0.83 -3.87
N ALA A 24 2.77 -0.55 -5.01
CA ALA A 24 3.07 -1.20 -6.29
C ALA A 24 4.52 -0.96 -6.71
N ARG A 25 5.00 0.29 -6.58
CA ARG A 25 6.38 0.65 -6.92
C ARG A 25 7.39 -0.05 -6.01
N SER A 26 7.12 -0.12 -4.71
CA SER A 26 7.98 -0.79 -3.72
C SER A 26 8.07 -2.29 -3.97
N ILE A 27 6.92 -2.95 -4.16
CA ILE A 27 6.84 -4.39 -4.49
C ILE A 27 7.59 -4.69 -5.79
N LEU A 28 7.39 -3.87 -6.83
CA LEU A 28 8.10 -4.05 -8.09
C LEU A 28 9.62 -3.92 -7.91
N ALA A 29 10.09 -2.91 -7.18
CA ALA A 29 11.51 -2.73 -6.91
C ALA A 29 12.12 -3.93 -6.16
N ALA A 30 11.43 -4.45 -5.14
CA ALA A 30 11.86 -5.64 -4.40
C ALA A 30 11.93 -6.87 -5.30
N ASN A 31 10.90 -7.11 -6.11
CA ASN A 31 10.85 -8.24 -7.05
C ASN A 31 11.99 -8.16 -8.07
N VAL A 32 12.26 -6.97 -8.62
CA VAL A 32 13.39 -6.75 -9.55
C VAL A 32 14.71 -7.07 -8.85
N GLY A 33 14.95 -6.56 -7.65
CA GLY A 33 16.18 -6.80 -6.89
C GLY A 33 16.41 -8.29 -6.62
N VAL A 34 15.40 -8.98 -6.08
CA VAL A 34 15.47 -10.44 -5.82
C VAL A 34 15.72 -11.22 -7.10
N THR A 35 15.01 -10.88 -8.18
CA THR A 35 15.14 -11.58 -9.46
C THR A 35 16.56 -11.42 -10.02
N LEU A 36 17.11 -10.20 -9.98
CA LEU A 36 18.47 -9.94 -10.44
C LEU A 36 19.51 -10.68 -9.60
N MET A 37 19.32 -10.74 -8.27
CA MET A 37 20.20 -11.50 -7.37
C MET A 37 20.18 -12.99 -7.71
N LEU A 38 19.01 -13.59 -7.87
CA LEU A 38 18.86 -15.01 -8.25
C LEU A 38 19.42 -15.31 -9.64
N ILE A 39 19.29 -14.40 -10.60
CA ILE A 39 19.85 -14.60 -11.95
C ILE A 39 21.38 -14.59 -11.93
N ALA A 40 21.98 -13.76 -11.08
CA ALA A 40 23.44 -13.65 -10.94
C ALA A 40 24.08 -14.89 -10.28
N GLU A 41 23.32 -15.66 -9.50
CA GLU A 41 23.79 -16.89 -8.87
C GLU A 41 23.81 -18.08 -9.86
N PRO A 42 24.81 -18.99 -9.73
CA PRO A 42 24.80 -20.27 -10.43
C PRO A 42 23.52 -21.06 -10.13
N ALA A 43 22.99 -21.77 -11.13
CA ALA A 43 21.70 -22.45 -10.99
C ALA A 43 21.62 -23.45 -9.82
N SER A 44 22.73 -24.07 -9.44
CA SER A 44 22.84 -25.00 -8.30
C SER A 44 22.82 -24.32 -6.94
N GLU A 45 23.09 -23.01 -6.87
CA GLU A 45 23.22 -22.24 -5.63
C GLU A 45 22.02 -21.32 -5.38
N ARG A 46 21.12 -21.17 -6.37
CA ARG A 46 19.94 -20.31 -6.28
C ARG A 46 19.05 -20.68 -5.10
N ASN A 47 18.96 -19.79 -4.13
CA ASN A 47 18.06 -19.96 -3.00
C ASN A 47 16.73 -19.21 -3.21
N LEU A 48 15.68 -19.92 -3.65
CA LEU A 48 14.35 -19.35 -3.84
C LEU A 48 13.65 -18.93 -2.54
N GLU A 49 14.15 -19.34 -1.37
CA GLU A 49 13.64 -18.89 -0.08
C GLU A 49 13.70 -17.37 0.07
N LEU A 50 14.75 -16.74 -0.48
CA LEU A 50 14.89 -15.29 -0.54
C LEU A 50 13.67 -14.60 -1.17
N SER A 51 13.10 -15.20 -2.23
CA SER A 51 11.90 -14.66 -2.87
C SER A 51 10.68 -14.75 -1.95
N THR A 52 10.53 -15.86 -1.22
CA THR A 52 9.45 -16.03 -0.25
C THR A 52 9.57 -15.04 0.91
N MET A 53 10.76 -14.93 1.51
CA MET A 53 11.01 -13.98 2.60
C MET A 53 10.76 -12.54 2.17
N THR A 54 11.20 -12.16 0.98
CA THR A 54 11.00 -10.80 0.47
C THR A 54 9.53 -10.51 0.18
N ARG A 55 8.79 -11.50 -0.34
CA ARG A 55 7.34 -11.38 -0.57
C ARG A 55 6.62 -11.13 0.76
N ASP A 56 6.89 -11.94 1.77
CA ASP A 56 6.21 -11.86 3.06
C ASP A 56 6.55 -10.54 3.77
N ALA A 57 7.82 -10.12 3.71
CA ALA A 57 8.25 -8.82 4.23
C ALA A 57 7.53 -7.66 3.53
N MET A 58 7.36 -7.72 2.20
CA MET A 58 6.63 -6.67 1.48
C MET A 58 5.15 -6.67 1.76
N ILE A 59 4.50 -7.85 1.87
CA ILE A 59 3.10 -7.93 2.28
C ILE A 59 2.94 -7.28 3.65
N PHE A 60 3.76 -7.67 4.63
CA PHE A 60 3.74 -7.07 5.96
C PHE A 60 3.95 -5.56 5.93
N ALA A 61 4.94 -5.08 5.16
CA ALA A 61 5.27 -3.67 5.10
C ALA A 61 4.14 -2.80 4.54
N VAL A 62 3.38 -3.30 3.55
CA VAL A 62 2.32 -2.53 2.91
C VAL A 62 0.94 -2.70 3.54
N SER A 63 0.73 -3.80 4.28
CA SER A 63 -0.55 -4.12 4.91
C SER A 63 -0.84 -3.25 6.14
N ALA A 64 -2.09 -2.83 6.29
CA ALA A 64 -2.57 -2.28 7.55
C ALA A 64 -2.78 -3.43 8.56
N GLU A 65 -2.37 -3.24 9.83
CA GLU A 65 -2.77 -4.17 10.88
C GLU A 65 -4.30 -4.15 11.03
N PRO A 66 -4.95 -5.32 11.16
CA PRO A 66 -6.35 -5.36 11.52
C PRO A 66 -6.51 -4.63 12.86
N ALA A 67 -7.52 -3.76 12.97
CA ALA A 67 -7.87 -3.04 14.19
C ALA A 67 -8.40 -4.00 15.28
N SER A 68 -7.57 -4.94 15.74
CA SER A 68 -7.86 -5.81 16.87
C SER A 68 -7.43 -5.10 18.15
N GLY A 69 -8.26 -4.17 18.61
CA GLY A 69 -8.20 -3.58 19.94
C GLY A 69 -7.07 -2.56 20.18
N PRO A 70 -7.17 -1.76 21.25
CA PRO A 70 -6.16 -0.76 21.58
C PRO A 70 -4.92 -1.46 22.13
N ALA A 71 -3.96 -1.77 21.27
CA ALA A 71 -2.60 -2.05 21.71
C ALA A 71 -1.93 -0.70 22.06
N PRO A 72 -1.57 -0.44 23.33
CA PRO A 72 -0.84 0.76 23.68
C PRO A 72 0.59 0.62 23.13
N GLY A 73 0.95 1.45 22.15
CA GLY A 73 2.34 1.61 21.71
C GLY A 73 2.75 0.90 20.42
N ALA A 74 1.83 0.45 19.57
CA ALA A 74 2.21 0.00 18.23
C ALA A 74 2.54 1.22 17.35
N ASN A 75 3.80 1.33 16.93
CA ASN A 75 4.33 2.29 15.95
C ASN A 75 3.73 2.12 14.52
N GLY A 76 2.50 1.61 14.41
CA GLY A 76 1.74 1.55 13.17
C GLY A 76 1.33 2.96 12.75
N LYS A 77 1.28 3.22 11.43
CA LYS A 77 0.75 4.47 10.90
C LYS A 77 -0.63 4.77 11.52
N SER A 78 -0.84 6.02 11.91
CA SER A 78 -2.08 6.49 12.55
C SER A 78 -3.32 5.95 11.84
N SER A 79 -4.34 5.52 12.60
CA SER A 79 -5.64 5.08 12.07
C SER A 79 -6.24 6.07 11.07
N VAL A 80 -5.93 7.36 11.21
CA VAL A 80 -6.35 8.43 10.30
C VAL A 80 -5.71 8.29 8.91
N VAL A 81 -4.44 7.87 8.83
CA VAL A 81 -3.72 7.66 7.56
C VAL A 81 -4.35 6.50 6.80
N VAL A 82 -4.61 5.37 7.45
CA VAL A 82 -5.26 4.20 6.84
C VAL A 82 -6.66 4.57 6.35
N ALA A 83 -7.44 5.28 7.15
CA ALA A 83 -8.77 5.76 6.76
C ALA A 83 -8.72 6.70 5.54
N ALA A 84 -7.74 7.61 5.50
CA ALA A 84 -7.57 8.52 4.37
C ALA A 84 -7.21 7.78 3.08
N ILE A 85 -6.32 6.77 3.15
CA ILE A 85 -5.96 5.91 2.02
C ILE A 85 -7.20 5.15 1.52
N ALA A 86 -7.96 4.54 2.43
CA ALA A 86 -9.13 3.75 2.08
C ALA A 86 -10.23 4.58 1.43
N LEU A 87 -10.54 5.74 2.00
CA LEU A 87 -11.55 6.65 1.45
C LEU A 87 -11.12 7.20 0.10
N ASN A 88 -9.85 7.56 -0.07
CA ASN A 88 -9.31 8.01 -1.35
C ASN A 88 -9.48 6.92 -2.42
N ALA A 89 -9.13 5.68 -2.12
CA ALA A 89 -9.29 4.56 -3.05
C ALA A 89 -10.77 4.27 -3.38
N ALA A 90 -11.66 4.31 -2.38
CA ALA A 90 -13.09 4.10 -2.56
C ALA A 90 -13.74 5.17 -3.46
N LEU A 91 -13.35 6.45 -3.28
CA LEU A 91 -13.85 7.56 -4.09
C LEU A 91 -13.29 7.56 -5.52
N GLN A 92 -12.07 7.07 -5.74
CA GLN A 92 -11.56 6.91 -7.10
C GLN A 92 -12.25 5.76 -7.85
N ALA A 93 -12.68 4.72 -7.14
CA ALA A 93 -13.43 3.60 -7.71
C ALA A 93 -14.91 3.92 -7.95
N SER A 94 -15.47 4.89 -7.23
CA SER A 94 -16.90 5.24 -7.26
C SER A 94 -17.12 6.62 -7.88
N HIS A 95 -17.97 6.73 -8.89
CA HIS A 95 -18.43 8.04 -9.36
C HIS A 95 -19.39 8.64 -8.31
N SER A 96 -18.89 9.55 -7.48
CA SER A 96 -19.72 10.23 -6.47
C SER A 96 -20.47 11.39 -7.11
N ASP A 97 -21.80 11.26 -7.25
CA ASP A 97 -22.68 12.32 -7.74
C ASP A 97 -22.99 13.39 -6.66
N GLN A 98 -22.53 13.19 -5.42
CA GLN A 98 -22.80 14.09 -4.29
C GLN A 98 -21.87 15.30 -4.24
N LEU A 99 -20.70 15.22 -4.89
CA LEU A 99 -19.70 16.29 -4.94
C LEU A 99 -19.54 16.76 -6.37
N SER A 100 -19.44 18.08 -6.57
CA SER A 100 -19.01 18.61 -7.87
C SER A 100 -17.60 18.13 -8.21
N SER A 101 -17.25 18.13 -9.50
CA SER A 101 -15.92 17.73 -9.98
C SER A 101 -14.78 18.52 -9.33
N SER A 102 -15.01 19.80 -8.98
CA SER A 102 -14.04 20.64 -8.27
C SER A 102 -13.89 20.24 -6.80
N GLU A 103 -15.01 19.99 -6.11
CA GLU A 103 -15.00 19.59 -4.70
C GLU A 103 -14.36 18.20 -4.53
N LEU A 104 -14.70 17.25 -5.41
CA LEU A 104 -14.12 15.92 -5.39
C LEU A 104 -12.60 15.96 -5.58
N LYS A 105 -12.10 16.75 -6.54
CA LYS A 105 -10.65 16.91 -6.76
C LYS A 105 -9.94 17.46 -5.54
N LEU A 106 -10.50 18.51 -4.92
CA LEU A 106 -9.92 19.11 -3.73
C LEU A 106 -9.93 18.15 -2.54
N PHE A 107 -11.00 17.38 -2.38
CA PHE A 107 -11.12 16.40 -1.31
C PHE A 107 -10.13 15.25 -1.47
N LEU A 108 -9.97 14.70 -2.68
CA LEU A 108 -8.96 13.68 -2.98
C LEU A 108 -7.55 14.18 -2.70
N GLU A 109 -7.24 15.43 -3.05
CA GLU A 109 -5.96 16.06 -2.75
C GLU A 109 -5.72 16.17 -1.23
N TRP A 110 -6.73 16.58 -0.47
CA TRP A 110 -6.60 16.65 0.99
C TRP A 110 -6.39 15.28 1.63
N LEU A 111 -7.11 14.25 1.19
CA LEU A 111 -6.89 12.87 1.65
C LEU A 111 -5.49 12.36 1.29
N HIS A 112 -5.00 12.70 0.10
CA HIS A 112 -3.65 12.38 -0.32
C HIS A 112 -2.59 13.06 0.58
N ARG A 113 -2.79 14.33 0.94
CA ARG A 113 -1.91 15.05 1.88
C ARG A 113 -1.95 14.49 3.29
N ILE A 114 -3.12 14.10 3.80
CA ILE A 114 -3.25 13.48 5.12
C ILE A 114 -2.53 12.13 5.16
N SER A 115 -2.69 11.32 4.11
CA SER A 115 -2.08 9.99 4.06
C SER A 115 -0.57 9.98 3.81
N THR A 116 -0.02 11.08 3.28
CA THR A 116 1.43 11.27 3.07
C THR A 116 2.09 12.09 4.16
N SER A 117 1.30 12.65 5.09
CA SER A 117 1.84 13.43 6.21
C SER A 117 2.62 12.50 7.14
N PRO A 118 3.89 12.81 7.47
CA PRO A 118 4.62 12.02 8.44
C PRO A 118 3.87 12.09 9.77
N ALA A 119 3.62 10.92 10.38
CA ALA A 119 3.12 10.87 11.74
C ALA A 119 4.13 11.64 12.62
N GLY A 120 3.68 12.77 13.18
CA GLY A 120 4.47 13.58 14.10
C GLY A 120 4.80 12.83 15.38
#